data_AF-A0A523DVT9-F1
#
_entry.id   AF-A0A523DVT9-F1
#
_cell.length_a   1.000
_cell.length_b   1.000
_cell.length_c   1.000
_cell.angle_alpha   90.00
_cell.angle_beta   90.00
_cell.angle_gamma   90.00
#
_symmetry.space_group_name_H-M   'P 1'
#
loop_
_entity.id
_entity.type
_entity.pdbx_description
1 polymer ?
#
loop_
_entity_poly.entity_id
_entity_poly.type
_entity_poly.pdbx_seq_one_letter_code
_entity_poly.pdbx_strand_id
1 'polypeptide(L)'
;MAHMDEVGFLVRHIDDDGFIYINNVGGYFAQSVLTQRLSILTASGRVVGYTGMKSGHILRPAERNEMVPLERMFIDVGASSRGEVLAMGIRPGLPVAYETKFEKP
;
A
#
# COMPACT_ATOMS: atom_id res chain seq x y z
N MET A 1 24.35 8.86 -16.67
CA MET A 1 22.89 9.14 -16.61
C MET A 1 22.42 8.59 -15.28
N ALA A 2 21.83 9.44 -14.44
CA ALA A 2 21.25 9.05 -13.15
C ALA A 2 19.73 9.22 -13.25
N HIS A 3 18.98 8.45 -12.47
CA HIS A 3 17.52 8.48 -12.47
C HIS A 3 17.02 9.19 -11.20
N MET A 4 15.86 9.85 -11.32
CA MET A 4 15.22 10.59 -10.21
C MET A 4 14.07 9.82 -9.57
N ASP A 5 13.56 8.80 -10.26
CA ASP A 5 12.49 7.95 -9.78
C ASP A 5 12.99 6.93 -8.75
N GLU A 6 12.08 6.57 -7.86
CA GLU A 6 12.20 5.46 -6.94
C GLU A 6 11.16 4.39 -7.26
N VAL A 7 11.43 3.16 -6.86
CA VAL A 7 10.42 2.09 -6.90
C VAL A 7 9.30 2.46 -5.94
N GLY A 8 8.06 2.31 -6.41
CA GLY A 8 6.88 2.62 -5.61
C GLY A 8 5.64 1.94 -6.17
N PHE A 9 4.49 2.55 -5.89
CA PHE A 9 3.20 1.99 -6.27
C PHE A 9 2.21 3.08 -6.69
N LEU A 10 1.11 2.66 -7.31
CA LEU A 10 -0.04 3.50 -7.61
C LEU A 10 -1.28 2.92 -6.95
N VAL A 11 -2.15 3.78 -6.43
CA VAL A 11 -3.48 3.38 -5.98
C VAL A 11 -4.25 2.82 -7.18
N ARG A 12 -4.65 1.55 -7.09
CA ARG A 12 -5.44 0.86 -8.12
C ARG A 12 -6.94 1.00 -7.85
N HIS A 13 -7.34 0.72 -6.63
CA HIS A 13 -8.74 0.55 -6.25
C HIS A 13 -8.89 0.83 -4.75
N ILE A 14 -10.09 1.28 -4.36
CA ILE A 14 -10.51 1.45 -2.98
C ILE A 14 -11.80 0.63 -2.85
N ASP A 15 -11.82 -0.33 -1.92
CA ASP A 15 -13.02 -1.13 -1.67
C ASP A 15 -14.02 -0.41 -0.76
N ASP A 16 -15.16 -1.04 -0.52
CA ASP A 16 -16.25 -0.44 0.23
C ASP A 16 -15.95 -0.34 1.74
N ASP A 17 -15.09 -1.23 2.25
CA ASP A 17 -14.62 -1.24 3.65
C ASP A 17 -13.53 -0.19 3.93
N GLY A 18 -12.94 0.40 2.89
CA GLY A 18 -11.92 1.46 3.01
C GLY A 18 -10.48 0.98 2.83
N PHE A 19 -10.26 -0.25 2.39
CA PHE A 19 -8.92 -0.75 2.05
C PHE A 19 -8.48 -0.29 0.66
N ILE A 20 -7.19 0.03 0.55
CA ILE A 20 -6.61 0.65 -0.64
C ILE A 20 -5.66 -0.34 -1.31
N TYR A 21 -6.02 -0.80 -2.51
CA TYR A 21 -5.23 -1.75 -3.28
C TYR A 21 -4.29 -1.01 -4.23
N ILE A 22 -3.11 -1.59 -4.47
CA ILE A 22 -2.02 -0.95 -5.20
C ILE A 22 -1.50 -1.80 -6.36
N ASN A 23 -0.95 -1.13 -7.37
CA ASN A 23 -0.13 -1.73 -8.42
C ASN A 23 1.32 -1.24 -8.27
N ASN A 24 2.31 -2.07 -8.59
CA ASN A 24 3.71 -1.66 -8.56
C ASN A 24 4.07 -0.73 -9.73
N VAL A 25 5.03 0.15 -9.46
CA VAL A 25 5.77 0.93 -10.46
C VAL A 25 7.25 0.65 -10.24
N GLY A 26 7.88 0.03 -11.23
CA GLY A 26 9.22 -0.53 -11.10
C GLY A 26 9.23 -1.95 -10.55
N GLY A 27 10.43 -2.51 -10.35
CA GLY A 27 10.63 -3.86 -9.83
C GLY A 27 10.47 -3.90 -8.31
N TYR A 28 9.72 -4.87 -7.79
CA TYR A 28 9.52 -5.06 -6.35
C TYR A 28 9.74 -6.53 -5.96
N PHE A 29 10.05 -6.75 -4.69
CA PHE A 29 10.07 -8.08 -4.08
C PHE A 29 8.86 -8.20 -3.15
N ALA A 30 7.93 -9.12 -3.43
CA ALA A 30 6.64 -9.13 -2.75
C ALA A 30 6.73 -9.16 -1.22
N GLN A 31 7.68 -9.92 -0.67
CA GLN A 31 7.86 -10.00 0.78
C GLN A 31 8.33 -8.69 1.43
N SER A 32 9.01 -7.81 0.69
CA SER A 32 9.49 -6.52 1.22
C SER A 32 8.40 -5.47 1.33
N VAL A 33 7.20 -5.73 0.82
CA VAL A 33 6.08 -4.78 0.82
C VAL A 33 5.19 -4.98 2.03
N LEU A 34 5.11 -6.19 2.59
CA LEU A 34 4.24 -6.51 3.72
C LEU A 34 4.66 -5.82 5.01
N THR A 35 3.68 -5.41 5.83
CA THR A 35 3.88 -4.76 7.14
C THR A 35 4.73 -3.48 7.10
N GLN A 36 4.83 -2.85 5.93
CA GLN A 36 5.55 -1.61 5.73
C GLN A 36 4.67 -0.40 5.97
N ARG A 37 5.33 0.70 6.33
CA ARG A 37 4.72 2.02 6.39
C ARG A 37 4.86 2.69 5.03
N LEU A 38 3.74 3.03 4.40
CA LEU A 38 3.71 3.70 3.11
C LEU A 38 3.02 5.06 3.25
N SER A 39 3.31 5.97 2.32
CA SER A 39 2.58 7.22 2.18
C SER A 39 2.01 7.40 0.79
N ILE A 40 0.75 7.83 0.76
CA ILE A 40 -0.01 8.16 -0.44
C ILE A 40 0.05 9.68 -0.60
N LEU A 41 0.53 10.14 -1.75
CA LEU A 41 0.60 11.57 -2.04
C LEU A 41 -0.75 12.05 -2.56
N THR A 42 -1.43 12.88 -1.77
CA THR A 42 -2.68 13.54 -2.15
C THR A 42 -2.44 15.03 -2.40
N ALA A 43 -3.44 15.73 -2.95
CA ALA A 43 -3.39 17.19 -3.12
C ALA A 43 -3.29 17.94 -1.78
N SER A 44 -3.82 17.36 -0.69
CA SER A 44 -3.83 17.95 0.65
C SER A 44 -2.60 17.57 1.48
N GLY A 45 -1.69 16.78 0.93
CA GLY A 45 -0.50 16.28 1.62
C GLY A 45 -0.40 14.75 1.64
N ARG A 46 0.54 14.23 2.42
CA ARG A 46 0.79 12.80 2.53
C ARG A 46 -0.18 12.17 3.53
N VAL A 47 -0.85 11.10 3.11
CA VAL A 47 -1.62 10.23 4.02
C VAL A 47 -0.82 8.95 4.25
N VAL A 48 -0.55 8.64 5.51
CA VAL A 48 0.25 7.48 5.90
C VAL A 48 -0.66 6.29 6.17
N GLY A 49 -0.28 5.13 5.68
CA GLY A 49 -0.95 3.87 5.96
C GLY A 49 0.03 2.72 6.10
N TYR A 50 -0.51 1.56 6.44
CA TYR A 50 0.26 0.32 6.61
C TYR A 50 -0.20 -0.72 5.62
N THR A 51 0.74 -1.37 4.97
CA THR A 51 0.42 -2.52 4.10
C THR A 51 0.02 -3.72 4.93
N GLY A 52 -1.12 -4.30 4.59
CA GLY A 52 -1.65 -5.52 5.19
C GLY A 52 -1.98 -6.57 4.14
N MET A 53 -2.37 -7.72 4.65
CA MET A 53 -2.97 -8.82 3.90
C MET A 53 -4.10 -9.40 4.74
N LYS A 54 -4.90 -10.28 4.15
CA LYS A 54 -5.85 -11.11 4.89
C LYS A 54 -5.12 -11.86 6.02
N SER A 55 -5.67 -11.83 7.24
CA SER A 55 -5.04 -12.42 8.43
C SER A 55 -4.66 -13.89 8.22
N GLY A 56 -3.46 -14.30 8.63
CA GLY A 56 -2.98 -15.67 8.49
C GLY A 56 -3.86 -16.71 9.19
N HIS A 57 -4.61 -16.32 10.22
CA HIS A 57 -5.54 -17.20 10.95
C HIS A 57 -6.75 -17.64 10.14
N ILE A 58 -7.11 -16.89 9.09
CA ILE A 58 -8.28 -17.16 8.24
C ILE A 58 -7.89 -17.65 6.84
N LEU A 59 -6.59 -17.82 6.58
CA LEU A 59 -6.10 -18.45 5.35
C LEU A 59 -6.23 -19.97 5.42
N ARG A 60 -6.50 -20.61 4.28
CA ARG A 60 -6.48 -22.07 4.20
C ARG A 60 -5.04 -22.58 4.42
N PRO A 61 -4.84 -23.81 4.92
CA PRO A 61 -3.51 -24.34 5.18
C PRO A 61 -2.55 -24.28 3.98
N ALA A 62 -3.06 -24.49 2.76
CA ALA A 62 -2.28 -24.40 1.53
C ALA A 62 -1.77 -22.98 1.26
N GLU A 63 -2.58 -21.95 1.53
CA GLU A 63 -2.26 -20.55 1.24
C GLU A 63 -1.25 -19.95 2.22
N ARG A 64 -1.08 -20.56 3.40
CA ARG A 64 -0.14 -20.07 4.43
C ARG A 64 1.33 -20.16 4.01
N ASN A 65 1.65 -21.14 3.16
CA ASN A 65 3.03 -21.38 2.73
C ASN A 65 3.34 -20.70 1.39
N GLU A 66 2.36 -20.04 0.78
CA GLU A 66 2.53 -19.32 -0.47
C GLU A 66 2.98 -17.88 -0.24
N MET A 67 3.78 -17.37 -1.16
CA MET A 67 4.12 -15.95 -1.16
C MET A 67 2.85 -15.15 -1.47
N VAL A 68 2.53 -14.18 -0.61
CA VAL A 68 1.37 -13.32 -0.85
C VAL A 68 1.68 -12.39 -2.02
N PRO A 69 0.87 -12.41 -3.09
CA PRO A 69 1.06 -11.54 -4.23
C PRO A 69 0.53 -10.14 -3.93
N LEU A 70 1.06 -9.12 -4.61
CA LEU A 70 0.74 -7.70 -4.34
C LEU A 70 -0.76 -7.40 -4.49
N GLU A 71 -1.44 -8.08 -5.40
CA GLU A 71 -2.87 -7.90 -5.67
C GLU A 71 -3.75 -8.32 -4.48
N ARG A 72 -3.21 -9.13 -3.55
CA ARG A 72 -3.87 -9.52 -2.30
C ARG A 72 -3.45 -8.65 -1.11
N MET A 73 -2.57 -7.68 -1.33
CA MET A 73 -2.16 -6.71 -0.33
C MET A 73 -3.00 -5.43 -0.46
N PHE A 74 -3.19 -4.76 0.66
CA PHE A 74 -3.88 -3.49 0.74
C PHE A 74 -3.11 -2.54 1.66
N ILE A 75 -3.39 -1.26 1.56
CA ILE A 75 -2.97 -0.24 2.51
C ILE A 75 -4.17 0.10 3.38
N ASP A 76 -3.98 0.02 4.68
CA ASP A 76 -4.91 0.46 5.70
C ASP A 76 -4.50 1.85 6.21
N VAL A 77 -5.42 2.81 6.13
CA VAL A 77 -5.27 4.20 6.61
C VAL A 77 -6.19 4.50 7.80
N GLY A 78 -6.84 3.49 8.37
CA GLY A 78 -7.80 3.62 9.47
C GLY A 78 -9.18 4.12 9.06
N ALA A 79 -9.53 4.02 7.77
CA ALA A 79 -10.85 4.36 7.26
C ALA A 79 -11.82 3.19 7.42
N SER A 80 -13.09 3.50 7.71
CA SER A 80 -14.17 2.51 7.86
C SER A 80 -15.07 2.40 6.63
N SER A 81 -14.77 3.17 5.58
CA SER A 81 -15.50 3.11 4.33
C SER A 81 -14.73 3.72 3.16
N ARG A 82 -15.13 3.37 1.94
CA ARG A 82 -14.74 4.08 0.72
C ARG A 82 -14.91 5.59 0.84
N GLY A 83 -16.01 6.04 1.44
CA GLY A 83 -16.33 7.47 1.58
C GLY A 83 -15.30 8.23 2.41
N GLU A 84 -14.84 7.64 3.51
CA GLU A 84 -13.80 8.22 4.36
C GLU A 84 -12.45 8.30 3.63
N VAL A 85 -12.07 7.25 2.91
CA VAL A 85 -10.85 7.29 2.07
C VAL A 85 -10.93 8.40 1.03
N LEU A 86 -12.10 8.58 0.40
CA LEU A 86 -12.30 9.66 -0.56
C LEU A 86 -12.26 11.05 0.10
N ALA A 87 -12.75 11.19 1.33
CA ALA A 87 -12.67 12.42 2.11
C ALA A 87 -11.22 12.78 2.50
N MET A 88 -10.35 11.78 2.69
CA MET A 88 -8.90 11.97 2.85
C MET A 88 -8.19 12.41 1.56
N GLY A 89 -8.91 12.53 0.43
CA GLY A 89 -8.34 12.95 -0.86
C GLY A 89 -7.68 11.83 -1.65
N ILE A 90 -7.76 10.58 -1.19
CA ILE A 90 -7.16 9.43 -1.87
C ILE A 90 -8.02 9.02 -3.06
N ARG A 91 -7.41 8.81 -4.23
CA ARG A 91 -8.07 8.39 -5.48
C ARG A 91 -7.20 7.36 -6.22
N PRO A 92 -7.80 6.52 -7.08
CA PRO A 92 -7.02 5.73 -8.04
C PRO A 92 -6.08 6.61 -8.87
N GLY A 93 -4.88 6.09 -9.14
CA GLY A 93 -3.81 6.78 -9.86
C GLY A 93 -2.87 7.63 -8.99
N LEU A 94 -3.14 7.79 -7.70
CA LEU A 94 -2.23 8.51 -6.82
C LEU A 94 -0.96 7.70 -6.52
N PRO A 95 0.22 8.35 -6.46
CA PRO A 95 1.47 7.68 -6.17
C PRO A 95 1.61 7.35 -4.69
N VAL A 96 2.26 6.22 -4.46
CA VAL A 96 2.54 5.66 -3.14
C VAL A 96 4.02 5.34 -3.05
N ALA A 97 4.66 5.78 -1.97
CA ALA A 97 6.07 5.56 -1.71
C ALA A 97 6.28 5.00 -0.29
N TYR A 98 7.48 4.49 -0.03
CA TYR A 98 7.88 4.09 1.32
C TYR A 98 7.97 5.32 2.24
N GLU A 99 7.36 5.23 3.42
CA GLU A 99 7.44 6.28 4.43
C GLU A 99 8.65 6.02 5.32
N THR A 100 9.82 6.45 4.86
CA THR A 100 11.10 6.24 5.54
C THR A 100 11.72 7.57 5.95
N LYS A 101 12.41 7.56 7.09
CA LYS A 101 13.26 8.66 7.52
C LYS A 101 14.71 8.24 7.33
N PHE A 102 15.52 9.16 6.86
CA PHE A 102 16.96 8.95 6.83
C PHE A 102 17.50 8.97 8.26
N GLU A 103 18.25 7.94 8.62
CA GLU A 103 18.92 7.82 9.91
C GLU A 103 20.42 7.58 9.66
N LYS A 104 21.27 8.34 10.35
CA LYS A 104 22.70 8.05 10.39
C LYS A 104 22.96 7.13 11.60
N PRO A 105 23.76 6.08 11.43
CA PRO A 105 24.21 5.25 12.55
C PRO A 105 25.05 6.05 13.54
#